data_AF-A0A836RSE3-F1
#
_entry.id   AF-A0A836RSE3-F1
#
_cell.length_a   1.000
_cell.length_b   1.000
_cell.length_c   1.000
_cell.angle_alpha   90.00
_cell.angle_beta   90.00
_cell.angle_gamma   90.00
#
_symmetry.space_group_name_H-M   'P 1'
#
loop_
_entity.id
_entity.type
_entity.pdbx_description
1 polymer ?
#
loop_
_entity_poly.entity_id
_entity_poly.type
_entity_poly.pdbx_seq_one_letter_code
_entity_poly.pdbx_strand_id
1 'polypeptide(L)' 'MPEKFDIIYHEFVDESYRPSGTDLIAVFRVTPAKGISIYDAAGRVAAESSVGTWTTLSVKPSLFEKLKAKAYRLHGLG' A
#
# COMPACT_ATOMS: atom_id res chain seq x y z
N MET A 1 14.08 15.74 -5.12
CA MET A 1 13.81 14.77 -6.21
C MET A 1 13.25 13.51 -5.59
N PRO A 2 11.94 13.27 -5.63
CA PRO A 2 11.29 12.08 -5.03
C PRO A 2 11.47 10.81 -5.88
N GLU A 3 12.47 10.75 -6.75
CA GLU A 3 12.36 9.93 -7.96
C GLU A 3 12.84 8.46 -7.86
N LYS A 4 13.16 7.94 -6.67
CA LYS A 4 13.55 6.52 -6.56
C LYS A 4 13.01 5.73 -5.37
N PHE A 5 12.61 6.39 -4.29
CA PHE A 5 12.21 5.68 -3.07
C PHE A 5 10.69 5.50 -2.94
N ASP A 6 9.88 6.28 -3.67
CA ASP A 6 8.41 6.20 -3.58
C ASP A 6 7.78 5.07 -4.40
N ILE A 7 8.52 4.46 -5.33
CA ILE A 7 8.01 3.41 -6.24
C ILE A 7 7.61 2.15 -5.45
N ILE A 8 8.28 1.85 -4.34
CA ILE A 8 7.96 0.66 -3.53
C ILE A 8 6.55 0.71 -2.95
N TYR A 9 6.03 1.88 -2.63
CA TYR A 9 4.71 2.01 -2.05
C TYR A 9 3.59 1.69 -3.06
N HIS A 10 3.85 1.82 -4.36
CA HIS A 10 2.88 1.48 -5.40
C HIS A 10 2.65 -0.02 -5.53
N GLU A 11 3.63 -0.86 -5.14
CA GLU A 11 3.50 -2.32 -5.10
C GLU A 11 2.44 -2.83 -4.10
N PHE A 12 1.99 -1.95 -3.19
CA PHE A 12 0.97 -2.23 -2.18
C PHE A 12 -0.42 -1.75 -2.59
N VAL A 13 -0.59 -1.16 -3.78
CA VAL A 13 -1.88 -0.70 -4.30
C VAL A 13 -2.33 -1.61 -5.42
N ASP A 14 -3.47 -2.27 -5.24
CA ASP A 14 -4.05 -3.17 -6.24
C ASP A 14 -5.58 -3.18 -6.14
N GLU A 15 -6.24 -2.31 -6.92
CA GLU A 15 -7.71 -2.22 -6.97
C GLU A 15 -8.37 -3.42 -7.66
N SER A 16 -7.58 -4.27 -8.34
CA SER A 16 -8.08 -5.51 -8.94
C SER A 16 -8.20 -6.65 -7.91
N TYR A 17 -7.46 -6.55 -6.80
CA TYR A 17 -7.52 -7.53 -5.71
C TYR A 17 -8.95 -7.67 -5.17
N ARG A 18 -9.31 -8.93 -4.86
CA ARG A 18 -10.58 -9.28 -4.23
C ARG A 18 -10.29 -10.05 -2.95
N PRO A 19 -10.50 -9.42 -1.77
CA PRO A 19 -10.26 -10.10 -0.50
C PRO A 19 -11.10 -11.37 -0.37
N SER A 20 -10.46 -12.40 0.15
CA SER A 20 -11.09 -13.66 0.54
C SER A 20 -11.66 -13.57 1.96
N GLY A 21 -12.46 -14.58 2.36
CA GLY A 21 -12.99 -14.65 3.73
C GLY A 21 -11.93 -14.86 4.82
N THR A 22 -10.68 -15.15 4.45
CA THR A 22 -9.56 -15.31 5.38
C THR A 22 -8.72 -14.04 5.53
N ASP A 23 -8.95 -13.02 4.71
CA ASP A 23 -8.19 -11.77 4.78
C ASP A 23 -8.69 -10.88 5.91
N LEU A 24 -7.75 -10.28 6.65
CA LEU A 24 -8.07 -9.24 7.62
C LEU A 24 -8.27 -7.91 6.89
N ILE A 25 -9.46 -7.31 7.05
CA ILE A 25 -9.81 -6.03 6.43
C ILE A 25 -9.70 -4.90 7.46
N ALA A 26 -8.88 -3.90 7.15
CA ALA A 26 -8.80 -2.65 7.89
C ALA A 26 -9.34 -1.49 7.04
N VAL A 27 -10.15 -0.62 7.66
CA VAL A 27 -10.75 0.55 7.00
C VAL A 27 -10.15 1.81 7.59
N PHE A 28 -9.56 2.64 6.75
CA PHE A 28 -8.94 3.91 7.15
C PHE A 28 -9.64 5.10 6.49
N ARG A 29 -9.83 6.16 7.27
CA ARG A 29 -10.10 7.49 6.72
C ARG A 29 -8.76 8.21 6.59
N VAL A 30 -8.30 8.39 5.35
CA VAL A 30 -6.99 8.97 5.06
C VAL A 30 -7.15 10.37 4.51
N THR A 31 -6.37 11.32 5.04
CA THR A 31 -6.21 12.66 4.47
C THR A 31 -4.76 12.81 4.01
N PRO A 32 -4.48 12.78 2.69
CA PRO A 32 -3.12 12.91 2.18
C PRO A 32 -2.53 14.29 2.52
N ALA A 33 -1.21 14.32 2.73
CA ALA A 33 -0.49 15.60 2.86
C ALA A 33 -0.48 16.35 1.52
N LYS A 34 -0.20 17.66 1.57
CA LYS A 34 -0.11 18.50 0.36
C LYS A 34 0.91 17.92 -0.63
N GLY A 35 0.48 17.71 -1.87
CA GLY A 35 1.33 17.17 -2.95
C GLY A 35 1.47 15.65 -2.96
N ILE A 36 0.79 14.93 -2.05
CA ILE A 36 0.74 13.46 -2.03
C ILE A 36 -0.63 13.02 -2.54
N SER A 37 -0.67 12.10 -3.50
CA SER A 37 -1.94 11.56 -3.98
C SER A 37 -2.55 10.59 -2.95
N ILE A 38 -3.85 10.31 -3.06
CA ILE A 38 -4.47 9.28 -2.21
C ILE A 38 -3.87 7.88 -2.46
N TYR A 39 -3.43 7.61 -3.69
CA TYR A 39 -2.76 6.36 -4.07
C TYR A 39 -1.43 6.21 -3.34
N ASP A 40 -0.59 7.24 -3.34
CA ASP A 40 0.68 7.24 -2.61
C ASP A 40 0.47 7.07 -1.10
N ALA A 41 -0.49 7.81 -0.54
CA ALA A 41 -0.81 7.73 0.88
C ALA A 41 -1.32 6.34 1.28
N ALA A 42 -2.21 5.74 0.48
CA ALA A 42 -2.73 4.40 0.72
C ALA A 42 -1.64 3.32 0.59
N GLY A 43 -0.78 3.42 -0.42
CA GLY A 43 0.37 2.54 -0.60
C GLY A 43 1.32 2.58 0.60
N ARG A 44 1.59 3.77 1.14
CA ARG A 44 2.37 3.96 2.37
C ARG A 44 1.72 3.33 3.60
N VAL A 45 0.41 3.54 3.79
CA VAL A 45 -0.33 2.91 4.90
C VAL A 45 -0.27 1.39 4.80
N ALA A 46 -0.54 0.83 3.61
CA ALA A 46 -0.49 -0.61 3.38
C ALA A 46 0.92 -1.19 3.60
N ALA A 47 1.95 -0.51 3.10
CA ALA A 47 3.34 -0.93 3.26
C ALA A 47 3.78 -0.96 4.73
N GLU A 48 3.67 0.16 5.43
CA GLU A 48 4.19 0.33 6.79
C GLU A 48 3.34 -0.39 7.85
N SER A 49 2.13 -0.83 7.50
CA SER A 49 1.29 -1.68 8.37
C SER A 49 1.47 -3.18 8.12
N SER A 50 2.27 -3.59 7.13
CA SER A 50 2.53 -5.01 6.85
C SER A 50 4.01 -5.36 6.74
N VAL A 51 4.65 -5.12 5.59
CA VAL A 51 5.97 -5.68 5.26
C VAL A 51 6.85 -4.74 4.43
N GLY A 52 6.37 -3.54 4.14
CA GLY A 52 7.12 -2.52 3.42
C GLY A 52 7.88 -1.60 4.38
N THR A 53 8.77 -0.79 3.82
CA THR A 53 9.48 0.28 4.52
C THR A 53 9.87 1.37 3.51
N TRP A 54 10.48 2.46 3.99
CA TRP A 54 10.85 3.65 3.23
C TRP A 54 11.93 3.47 2.16
N THR A 55 12.50 2.27 2.02
CA THR A 55 13.50 1.95 1.00
C THR A 55 13.35 0.52 0.50
N THR A 56 13.83 0.27 -0.71
CA THR A 56 13.89 -1.08 -1.28
C THR A 56 14.90 -1.93 -0.52
N LEU A 57 14.46 -3.11 -0.08
CA LEU A 57 15.28 -4.12 0.56
C LEU A 57 15.22 -5.42 -0.24
N SER A 58 16.32 -6.18 -0.21
CA SER A 58 16.34 -7.53 -0.77
C SER A 58 15.57 -8.48 0.14
N VAL A 59 14.38 -8.89 -0.29
CA VAL A 59 13.51 -9.85 0.42
C VAL A 59 13.19 -11.04 -0.48
N LYS A 60 12.85 -12.18 0.14
CA LYS A 60 12.42 -13.37 -0.62
C LYS A 60 11.09 -13.05 -1.33
N PRO A 61 11.02 -13.08 -2.67
CA PRO A 61 9.83 -12.62 -3.41
C PRO A 61 8.53 -13.35 -3.03
N SER A 62 8.61 -14.66 -2.80
CA SER A 62 7.44 -15.46 -2.43
C SER A 62 6.86 -15.13 -1.05
N LEU A 63 7.69 -14.66 -0.12
CA LEU A 63 7.21 -14.25 1.20
C LEU A 63 6.59 -12.85 1.13
N PHE A 64 7.23 -11.95 0.37
CA PHE A 64 6.72 -10.60 0.13
C PHE A 64 5.32 -10.62 -0.48
N GLU A 65 5.12 -11.36 -1.58
CA GLU A 65 3.81 -11.43 -2.25
C GLU A 65 2.72 -12.05 -1.36
N LYS A 66 3.09 -13.03 -0.54
CA LYS A 66 2.16 -13.72 0.36
C LYS A 66 1.72 -12.84 1.54
N LEU A 67 2.62 -11.99 2.06
CA LEU A 67 2.38 -11.24 3.29
C LEU A 67 2.06 -9.75 3.07
N LYS A 68 2.31 -9.19 1.88
CA LYS A 68 2.02 -7.79 1.61
C LYS A 68 0.52 -7.51 1.70
N ALA A 69 0.18 -6.49 2.48
CA ALA A 69 -1.15 -5.89 2.45
C ALA A 69 -1.41 -5.27 1.08
N LYS A 70 -2.69 -5.11 0.75
CA LYS A 70 -3.13 -4.58 -0.54
C LYS A 70 -4.19 -3.52 -0.29
N ALA A 71 -3.88 -2.27 -0.61
CA ALA A 71 -4.87 -1.21 -0.69
C ALA A 71 -5.74 -1.46 -1.92
N TYR A 72 -6.86 -2.16 -1.71
CA TYR A 72 -7.68 -2.72 -2.80
C TYR A 72 -8.94 -1.91 -3.12
N ARG A 73 -9.28 -0.93 -2.29
CA ARG A 73 -10.46 -0.09 -2.50
C ARG A 73 -10.22 1.31 -1.97
N LEU A 74 -10.31 2.29 -2.87
CA LEU A 74 -10.25 3.71 -2.53
C LEU A 74 -11.60 4.34 -2.84
N HIS A 75 -12.17 5.05 -1.87
CA HIS A 75 -13.46 5.72 -2.02
C HIS A 75 -13.34 7.18 -1.60
N GLY A 76 -13.64 8.10 -2.53
CA GLY A 76 -13.71 9.53 -2.25
C GLY A 76 -14.93 9.84 -1.39
N LEU A 77 -14.76 10.72 -0.40
CA LEU A 77 -15.82 11.05 0.57
C LEU A 77 -16.69 12.25 0.19
N GLY A 78 -16.41 12.90 -0.96
CA GLY A 78 -17.06 14.15 -1.37
C GLY A 78 -16.39 15.36 -0.76
#